data_AF-A0A1H0B3H6-F1
#
_entry.id   AF-A0A1H0B3H6-F1
#
_cell.length_a   1.000
_cell.length_b   1.000
_cell.length_c   1.000
_cell.angle_alpha   90.00
_cell.angle_beta   90.00
_cell.angle_gamma   90.00
#
_symmetry.space_group_name_H-M   'P 1'
#
loop_
_entity.id
_entity.type
_entity.pdbx_description
1 polymer ?
#
loop_
_entity_poly.entity_id
_entity_poly.type
_entity_poly.pdbx_seq_one_letter_code
_entity_poly.pdbx_strand_id
1 'polypeptide(L)'
;MVEKRVNAIAAPCSSGATQRWTFDADGHLHNMADPAFCLKVDDEAAGVGIRPCTSDDPEKRARMTFTIGASGAIRSQPRPDQVVVPVGSSASKELLMVLKESSTEDSERWAASPVAPTSEPR
;
A
#
# COMPACT_ATOMS: atom_id res chain seq x y z
N MET A 1 13.57 -14.69 -14.79
CA MET A 1 13.44 -14.16 -13.42
C MET A 1 11.94 -14.09 -13.15
N VAL A 2 11.41 -14.85 -12.18
CA VAL A 2 9.97 -14.77 -11.87
C VAL A 2 9.76 -13.47 -11.13
N GLU A 3 9.08 -12.52 -11.75
CA GLU A 3 8.63 -11.33 -11.05
C GLU A 3 7.58 -11.76 -10.03
N LYS A 4 7.94 -11.74 -8.74
CA LYS A 4 6.97 -11.98 -7.67
C LYS A 4 5.99 -10.80 -7.65
N ARG A 5 4.75 -11.06 -8.05
CA ARG A 5 3.67 -10.08 -8.01
C ARG A 5 2.57 -10.71 -7.16
N VAL A 6 2.19 -10.04 -6.07
CA VAL A 6 1.14 -10.51 -5.16
C VAL A 6 0.15 -9.40 -4.85
N ASN A 7 -1.11 -9.74 -4.61
CA ASN A 7 -2.09 -8.75 -4.19
C ASN A 7 -1.77 -8.27 -2.78
N ALA A 8 -1.99 -6.99 -2.53
CA ALA A 8 -1.94 -6.46 -1.18
C ALA A 8 -3.26 -6.78 -0.47
N ILE A 9 -3.17 -7.19 0.78
CA ILE A 9 -4.33 -7.53 1.61
C ILE A 9 -4.22 -6.86 2.98
N ALA A 10 -5.36 -6.55 3.59
CA ALA A 10 -5.45 -6.33 5.02
C ALA A 10 -5.68 -7.67 5.68
N ALA A 11 -4.89 -7.95 6.71
CA ALA A 11 -4.94 -9.18 7.49
C ALA A 11 -4.83 -8.81 8.97
N PRO A 12 -5.09 -9.76 9.90
CA PRO A 12 -4.88 -9.50 11.32
C PRO A 12 -3.45 -9.01 11.58
N CYS A 13 -3.32 -8.04 12.50
CA CYS A 13 -2.04 -7.43 12.80
C CYS A 13 -1.05 -8.47 13.36
N SER A 14 0.19 -8.36 12.92
CA SER A 14 1.33 -9.17 13.32
C SER A 14 2.58 -8.28 13.38
N SER A 15 3.64 -8.77 14.01
CA SER A 15 4.93 -8.08 14.03
C SER A 15 5.79 -8.33 12.79
N GLY A 16 5.26 -9.04 11.76
CA GLY A 16 6.00 -9.46 10.58
C GLY A 16 6.42 -8.30 9.67
N ALA A 17 7.59 -8.44 9.03
CA ALA A 17 8.11 -7.42 8.11
C ALA A 17 7.20 -7.17 6.89
N THR A 18 6.37 -8.14 6.50
CA THR A 18 5.41 -8.01 5.40
C THR A 18 4.26 -7.04 5.70
N GLN A 19 4.02 -6.71 6.98
CA GLN A 19 3.01 -5.74 7.42
C GLN A 19 3.62 -4.40 7.84
N ARG A 20 4.94 -4.23 7.67
CA ARG A 20 5.64 -2.98 7.94
C ARG A 20 5.97 -2.30 6.63
N TRP A 21 5.73 -1.00 6.58
CA TRP A 21 5.83 -0.19 5.37
C TRP A 21 6.58 1.09 5.65
N THR A 22 7.37 1.54 4.69
CA THR A 22 8.03 2.86 4.73
C THR A 22 7.45 3.71 3.61
N PHE A 23 7.03 4.92 3.94
CA PHE A 23 6.61 5.92 2.97
C PHE A 23 7.79 6.84 2.67
N ASP A 24 8.23 6.89 1.41
CA ASP A 24 9.38 7.70 1.00
C ASP A 24 8.96 9.12 0.53
N ALA A 25 9.96 9.94 0.18
CA ALA A 25 9.72 11.30 -0.30
C ALA A 25 9.16 11.37 -1.73
N ASP A 26 9.29 10.29 -2.50
CA ASP A 26 8.78 10.16 -3.86
C ASP A 26 7.31 9.68 -3.88
N GLY A 27 6.75 9.37 -2.71
CA GLY A 27 5.36 8.93 -2.54
C GLY A 27 5.17 7.42 -2.67
N HIS A 28 6.24 6.62 -2.57
CA HIS A 28 6.16 5.17 -2.61
C HIS A 28 5.99 4.56 -1.21
N LEU A 29 5.21 3.48 -1.15
CA LEU A 29 5.07 2.62 0.03
C LEU A 29 5.90 1.35 -0.14
N HIS A 30 7.10 1.32 0.44
CA HIS A 30 8.03 0.19 0.38
C HIS A 30 7.68 -0.87 1.42
N ASN A 31 7.68 -2.15 1.01
CA ASN A 31 7.50 -3.26 1.95
C ASN A 31 8.81 -3.54 2.70
N MET A 32 8.75 -3.65 4.03
CA MET A 32 9.97 -3.87 4.83
C MET A 32 10.54 -5.29 4.67
N ALA A 33 9.74 -6.28 4.25
CA ALA A 33 10.27 -7.62 3.98
C ALA A 33 11.13 -7.67 2.70
N ASP A 34 10.88 -6.76 1.76
CA ASP A 34 11.69 -6.58 0.56
C ASP A 34 11.55 -5.13 0.03
N PRO A 35 12.49 -4.22 0.39
CA PRO A 35 12.40 -2.80 0.03
C PRO A 35 12.46 -2.51 -1.47
N ALA A 36 12.82 -3.49 -2.31
CA ALA A 36 12.73 -3.36 -3.77
C ALA A 36 11.28 -3.41 -4.27
N PHE A 37 10.31 -3.70 -3.40
CA PHE A 37 8.90 -3.80 -3.72
C PHE A 37 8.06 -2.71 -3.07
N CYS A 38 7.17 -2.13 -3.87
CA CYS A 38 6.29 -1.03 -3.54
C CYS A 38 4.83 -1.43 -3.72
N LEU A 39 3.95 -0.73 -3.00
CA LEU A 39 2.53 -0.72 -3.31
C LEU A 39 2.32 -0.14 -4.71
N LYS A 40 1.46 -0.78 -5.50
CA LYS A 40 1.16 -0.36 -6.87
C LYS A 40 -0.31 -0.65 -7.22
N VAL A 41 -0.94 0.29 -7.90
CA VAL A 41 -2.25 0.09 -8.54
C VAL A 41 -2.09 -0.80 -9.78
N ASP A 42 -2.96 -1.80 -9.91
CA ASP A 42 -2.98 -2.70 -11.06
C ASP A 42 -3.48 -1.99 -12.34
N ASP A 43 -3.09 -2.53 -13.49
CA ASP A 43 -3.26 -1.85 -14.79
C ASP A 43 -4.73 -1.80 -15.25
N GLU A 44 -5.48 -2.89 -15.06
CA GLU A 44 -6.84 -3.06 -15.60
C GLU A 44 -7.94 -3.11 -14.53
N ALA A 45 -7.57 -3.06 -13.26
CA ALA A 45 -8.51 -3.22 -12.15
C ALA A 45 -8.31 -2.15 -11.09
N ALA A 46 -9.29 -2.02 -10.21
CA ALA A 46 -9.12 -1.31 -8.95
C ALA A 46 -8.12 -2.01 -8.01
N GLY A 47 -7.56 -3.16 -8.37
CA GLY A 47 -6.64 -3.93 -7.53
C GLY A 47 -5.40 -3.14 -7.12
N VAL A 48 -4.95 -3.37 -5.89
CA VAL A 48 -3.69 -2.84 -5.38
C VAL A 48 -2.80 -4.03 -4.99
N GLY A 49 -1.56 -4.00 -5.45
CA GLY A 49 -0.61 -5.08 -5.30
C GLY A 49 0.78 -4.63 -4.87
N ILE A 50 1.63 -5.61 -4.60
CA ILE A 50 3.05 -5.44 -4.27
C ILE A 50 3.86 -5.79 -5.51
N ARG A 51 4.65 -4.85 -6.02
CA ARG A 51 5.37 -4.94 -7.30
C ARG A 51 6.75 -4.28 -7.17
N PRO A 52 7.73 -4.57 -8.06
CA PRO A 52 9.00 -3.85 -8.05
C PRO A 52 8.78 -2.33 -8.09
N CYS A 53 9.52 -1.57 -7.29
CA CYS A 53 9.43 -0.11 -7.21
C CYS A 53 9.94 0.62 -8.47
N THR A 54 10.57 -0.11 -9.40
CA THR A 54 11.16 0.44 -10.61
C THR A 54 10.42 -0.04 -11.86
N SER A 55 10.24 0.86 -12.83
CA SER A 55 9.73 0.51 -14.15
C SER A 55 10.24 1.49 -15.20
N ASP A 56 10.61 0.97 -16.37
CA ASP A 56 10.99 1.79 -17.54
C ASP A 56 9.78 2.49 -18.18
N ASP A 57 8.57 2.03 -17.84
CA ASP A 57 7.30 2.57 -18.32
C ASP A 57 6.81 3.69 -17.37
N PRO A 58 6.68 4.94 -17.85
CA PRO A 58 6.25 6.06 -17.02
C PRO A 58 4.87 5.90 -16.41
N GLU A 59 3.94 5.28 -17.12
CA GLU A 59 2.58 5.05 -16.61
C GLU A 59 2.61 4.02 -15.48
N LYS A 60 3.42 2.97 -15.63
CA LYS A 60 3.64 1.98 -14.58
C LYS A 60 4.27 2.61 -13.34
N ARG A 61 5.16 3.57 -13.50
CA ARG A 61 5.78 4.30 -12.38
C ARG A 61 4.77 5.19 -11.65
N ALA A 62 3.96 5.93 -12.40
CA ALA A 62 2.92 6.80 -11.81
C ALA A 62 1.91 6.00 -10.97
N ARG A 63 1.65 4.72 -11.29
CA ARG A 63 0.78 3.84 -10.50
C ARG A 63 1.35 3.40 -9.14
N MET A 64 2.59 3.79 -8.80
CA MET A 64 3.24 3.48 -7.51
C MET A 64 3.27 4.70 -6.57
N THR A 65 2.88 5.88 -7.04
CA THR A 65 2.97 7.13 -6.28
C THR A 65 1.65 7.46 -5.59
N PHE A 66 1.72 7.70 -4.28
CA PHE A 66 0.58 7.99 -3.42
C PHE A 66 0.82 9.26 -2.59
N THR A 67 -0.27 9.83 -2.09
CA THR A 67 -0.24 10.85 -1.05
C THR A 67 -0.99 10.35 0.17
N ILE A 68 -0.53 10.72 1.36
CA ILE A 68 -1.21 10.40 2.62
C ILE A 68 -1.78 11.69 3.20
N GLY A 69 -3.11 11.79 3.23
CA GLY A 69 -3.81 12.93 3.79
C GLY A 69 -3.81 12.94 5.33
N ALA A 70 -4.16 14.09 5.93
CA ALA A 70 -4.24 14.22 7.39
C ALA A 70 -5.27 13.28 8.04
N SER A 71 -6.26 12.81 7.29
CA SER A 71 -7.24 11.80 7.72
C SER A 71 -6.71 10.37 7.70
N GLY A 72 -5.48 10.15 7.21
CA GLY A 72 -4.94 8.83 6.94
C GLY A 72 -5.34 8.23 5.59
N ALA A 73 -6.05 8.99 4.74
CA ALA A 73 -6.40 8.52 3.40
C ALA A 73 -5.16 8.37 2.51
N ILE A 74 -4.93 7.17 1.99
CA ILE A 74 -3.85 6.86 1.03
C ILE A 74 -4.44 7.03 -0.37
N ARG A 75 -4.13 8.14 -1.02
CA ARG A 75 -4.71 8.56 -2.30
C ARG A 75 -3.76 8.30 -3.45
N SER A 76 -4.28 7.72 -4.53
CA SER A 76 -3.52 7.48 -5.75
C SER A 76 -3.24 8.80 -6.45
N GLN A 77 -1.98 9.09 -6.76
CA GLN A 77 -1.63 10.31 -7.51
C GLN A 77 -2.20 10.33 -8.94
N PRO A 78 -2.15 9.23 -9.75
CA PRO A 78 -2.75 9.24 -11.09
C PRO A 78 -4.29 9.17 -11.09
N ARG A 79 -4.92 8.87 -9.95
CA ARG A 79 -6.39 8.83 -9.77
C ARG A 79 -6.75 9.57 -8.46
N PRO A 80 -6.67 10.92 -8.45
CA PRO A 80 -6.71 11.71 -7.22
C PRO A 80 -8.07 11.74 -6.53
N ASP A 81 -9.13 11.25 -7.16
CA ASP A 81 -10.43 10.99 -6.57
C ASP A 81 -10.47 9.67 -5.77
N GLN A 82 -9.54 8.75 -6.04
CA GLN A 82 -9.53 7.40 -5.48
C GLN A 82 -8.52 7.17 -4.35
N VAL A 83 -8.93 6.35 -3.38
CA VAL A 83 -8.16 5.98 -2.18
C VAL A 83 -8.10 4.46 -1.99
N VAL A 84 -7.06 4.01 -1.30
CA VAL A 84 -6.86 2.59 -0.96
C VAL A 84 -7.79 2.17 0.16
N VAL A 85 -8.58 1.12 -0.08
CA VAL A 85 -9.53 0.54 0.88
C VAL A 85 -9.45 -0.99 0.93
N PRO A 86 -9.67 -1.60 2.11
CA PRO A 86 -9.98 -3.02 2.20
C PRO A 86 -11.37 -3.31 1.65
N VAL A 87 -11.49 -4.33 0.82
CA VAL A 87 -12.77 -4.94 0.42
C VAL A 87 -12.79 -6.44 0.67
N GLY A 88 -13.91 -6.92 1.19
CA GLY A 88 -14.13 -8.34 1.44
C GLY A 88 -15.42 -8.57 2.22
N SER A 89 -15.72 -9.84 2.46
CA SER A 89 -16.84 -10.26 3.31
C SER A 89 -16.46 -10.11 4.79
N SER A 90 -17.44 -9.81 5.64
CA SER A 90 -17.27 -9.76 7.10
C SER A 90 -16.79 -11.08 7.72
N ALA A 91 -16.91 -12.20 7.00
CA ALA A 91 -16.40 -13.50 7.42
C ALA A 91 -14.92 -13.73 7.07
N SER A 92 -14.33 -12.88 6.21
CA SER A 92 -12.95 -13.06 5.73
C SER A 92 -11.95 -12.41 6.68
N LYS A 93 -10.88 -13.13 7.01
CA LYS A 93 -9.75 -12.56 7.76
C LYS A 93 -8.79 -11.77 6.88
N GLU A 94 -8.88 -11.97 5.57
CA GLU A 94 -8.05 -11.31 4.57
C GLU A 94 -8.96 -10.51 3.64
N LEU A 95 -8.70 -9.22 3.53
CA LEU A 95 -9.47 -8.29 2.71
C LEU A 95 -8.56 -7.77 1.60
N LEU A 96 -9.01 -7.84 0.35
CA LEU A 96 -8.23 -7.34 -0.79
C LEU A 96 -8.12 -5.82 -0.70
N MET A 97 -6.94 -5.29 -0.99
CA MET A 97 -6.74 -3.85 -1.19
C MET A 97 -7.19 -3.45 -2.59
N VAL A 98 -8.02 -2.42 -2.67
CA VAL A 98 -8.46 -1.84 -3.93
C VAL A 98 -8.50 -0.31 -3.86
N LEU A 99 -8.55 0.34 -5.02
CA LEU A 99 -8.93 1.74 -5.15
C LEU A 99 -10.46 1.88 -5.18
N LYS A 100 -10.99 2.86 -4.44
CA LYS A 100 -12.37 3.31 -4.55
C LYS A 100 -12.44 4.82 -4.55
N GLU A 101 -13.52 5.36 -5.11
CA GLU A 101 -13.90 6.76 -4.94
C GLU A 101 -13.95 7.11 -3.46
N SER A 102 -13.32 8.22 -3.09
CA SER A 102 -13.25 8.63 -1.69
C SER A 102 -14.64 9.01 -1.17
N SER A 103 -15.11 8.28 -0.16
CA SER A 103 -16.38 8.49 0.55
C SER A 103 -16.21 9.05 1.95
N THR A 104 -14.96 9.20 2.44
CA THR A 104 -14.60 9.61 3.81
C THR A 104 -15.01 8.64 4.92
N GLU A 105 -15.42 7.43 4.53
CA GLU A 105 -15.74 6.32 5.41
C GLU A 105 -14.52 5.84 6.21
N ASP A 106 -14.76 5.12 7.31
CA ASP A 106 -13.69 4.62 8.18
C ASP A 106 -12.76 3.62 7.49
N SER A 107 -13.23 2.94 6.44
CA SER A 107 -12.42 2.03 5.61
C SER A 107 -11.30 2.72 4.84
N GLU A 108 -11.36 4.05 4.71
CA GLU A 108 -10.34 4.88 4.04
C GLU A 108 -9.32 5.47 5.01
N ARG A 109 -9.51 5.29 6.33
CA ARG A 109 -8.70 5.93 7.36
C ARG A 109 -7.59 5.00 7.84
N TRP A 110 -6.38 5.20 7.35
CA TRP A 110 -5.21 4.44 7.77
C TRP A 110 -4.45 5.13 8.89
N ALA A 111 -4.03 4.34 9.88
CA ALA A 111 -3.15 4.80 10.94
C ALA A 111 -1.81 4.08 10.85
N ALA A 112 -0.72 4.84 10.93
CA ALA A 112 0.61 4.29 11.10
C ALA A 112 0.94 4.26 12.59
N SER A 113 1.25 3.07 13.12
CA SER A 113 1.92 2.96 14.42
C SER A 113 3.42 2.91 14.16
N PRO A 114 4.22 3.85 14.70
CA PRO A 114 5.66 3.77 14.60
C PRO A 114 6.13 2.43 15.15
N VAL A 115 6.89 1.68 14.35
CA VAL A 115 7.65 0.57 14.90
C VAL A 115 8.76 1.21 15.72
N ALA A 116 8.79 0.97 17.03
CA ALA A 116 9.86 1.50 17.88
C ALA A 116 11.20 1.15 17.22
N PRO A 117 12.15 2.09 17.08
CA PRO A 117 13.47 1.74 16.60
C PRO A 117 14.00 0.66 17.54
N THR A 118 14.49 -0.45 16.98
CA THR A 118 15.24 -1.41 17.76
C THR A 118 16.41 -0.63 18.34
N SER A 119 16.42 -0.42 19.65
CA SER A 119 17.57 0.18 20.33
C SER A 119 18.76 -0.74 20.09
N GLU A 120 19.65 -0.34 19.19
CA GLU A 120 20.94 -0.99 19.03
C GLU A 120 21.76 -0.68 20.30
N PRO A 121 22.32 -1.69 21.00
CA PRO A 121 23.14 -1.42 22.17
C PRO A 121 24.44 -0.72 21.72
N ARG A 122 24.77 0.37 22.43
CA ARG A 122 26.00 1.15 22.26
C ARG A 122 27.24 0.37 22.70
#